data_AF-A0A2V8GRM3-F1
#
_entry.id   AF-A0A2V8GRM3-F1
#
_cell.length_a   1.000
_cell.length_b   1.000
_cell.length_c   1.000
_cell.angle_alpha   90.00
_cell.angle_beta   90.00
_cell.angle_gamma   90.00
#
_symmetry.space_group_name_H-M   'P 1'
#
loop_
_entity.id
_entity.type
_entity.pdbx_description
1 polymer ?
#
loop_
_entity_poly.entity_id
_entity_poly.type
_entity_poly.pdbx_seq_one_letter_code
_entity_poly.pdbx_strand_id
1 'polypeptide(L)'
;MARTVLQVDTVTSAAAVALGHLDNLWIQVSGTQCNIECRHCFNNSGPRATTFGHMTLEAVNGAIAAASARGVRDIYFTGGEP
;
A
#
# COMPACT_ATOMS: atom_id res chain seq x y z
N MET A 1 13.61 8.81 26.47
CA MET A 1 12.92 7.53 26.20
C MET A 1 13.49 6.97 24.91
N ALA A 2 14.35 5.96 25.03
CA ALA A 2 15.16 5.47 23.93
C ALA A 2 14.29 4.81 22.86
N ARG A 3 14.38 5.33 21.64
CA ARG A 3 13.67 4.82 20.46
C ARG A 3 14.51 3.66 19.92
N THR A 4 14.13 2.42 20.25
CA THR A 4 14.74 1.23 19.66
C THR A 4 14.49 1.24 18.16
N VAL A 5 15.51 1.59 17.39
CA VAL A 5 15.53 1.40 15.94
C VAL A 5 15.65 -0.10 15.72
N LEU A 6 14.70 -0.70 15.00
CA LEU A 6 14.81 -2.09 14.56
C LEU A 6 16.04 -2.16 13.64
N GLN A 7 17.11 -2.78 14.11
CA GLN A 7 18.29 -3.04 13.29
C GLN A 7 17.90 -4.13 12.30
N VAL A 8 17.75 -3.77 11.01
CA VAL A 8 17.53 -4.76 9.95
C VAL A 8 18.90 -5.32 9.61
N ASP A 9 19.18 -6.53 10.07
CA ASP A 9 20.42 -7.23 9.73
C ASP A 9 20.55 -7.35 8.21
N THR A 10 21.72 -6.97 7.69
CA THR A 10 21.98 -6.97 6.27
C THR A 10 22.13 -8.42 5.80
N VAL A 11 21.13 -8.92 5.06
CA VAL A 11 21.17 -10.28 4.52
C VAL A 11 22.33 -10.37 3.53
N THR A 12 23.40 -11.04 3.93
CA THR A 12 24.67 -11.13 3.18
C THR A 12 24.67 -12.25 2.14
N SER A 13 23.67 -13.13 2.20
CA SER A 13 23.45 -14.20 1.22
C SER A 13 21.95 -14.53 1.19
N ALA A 14 21.32 -14.31 0.04
CA ALA A 14 19.93 -14.71 -0.25
C ALA A 14 19.86 -15.27 -1.67
N ALA A 15 18.96 -16.22 -1.90
CA ALA A 15 18.61 -16.61 -3.26
C ALA A 15 18.00 -15.42 -4.00
N ALA A 16 18.54 -15.07 -5.17
CA ALA A 16 18.01 -14.00 -5.99
C ALA A 16 16.73 -14.47 -6.70
N VAL A 17 15.68 -13.66 -6.65
CA VAL A 17 14.45 -13.88 -7.40
C VAL A 17 14.28 -12.71 -8.37
N ALA A 18 14.16 -13.01 -9.67
CA ALA A 18 13.90 -12.00 -10.68
C ALA A 18 12.43 -11.57 -10.64
N LEU A 19 12.19 -10.26 -10.76
CA LEU A 19 10.83 -9.74 -10.99
C LEU A 19 10.42 -10.08 -12.43
N GLY A 20 9.43 -10.97 -12.59
CA GLY A 20 8.97 -11.42 -13.90
C GLY A 20 7.97 -10.46 -14.54
N HIS A 21 6.86 -10.20 -13.86
CA HIS A 21 5.76 -9.41 -14.40
C HIS A 21 4.96 -8.74 -13.27
N LEU A 22 4.34 -7.59 -13.56
CA LEU A 22 3.43 -6.93 -12.64
C LEU A 22 1.99 -7.31 -12.98
N ASP A 23 1.42 -8.24 -12.23
CA ASP A 23 0.06 -8.74 -12.49
C ASP A 23 -1.05 -7.90 -11.87
N ASN A 24 -0.76 -7.29 -10.71
CA ASN A 24 -1.75 -6.67 -9.85
C ASN A 24 -1.33 -5.25 -9.46
N LEU A 25 -2.26 -4.31 -9.52
CA LEU A 25 -2.13 -2.98 -8.93
C LEU A 25 -3.05 -2.86 -7.71
N TRP A 26 -2.50 -2.47 -6.57
CA TRP A 26 -3.26 -2.19 -5.35
C TRP A 26 -3.23 -0.69 -5.10
N ILE A 27 -4.39 -0.06 -5.05
CA ILE A 27 -4.55 1.39 -4.93
C ILE A 27 -5.12 1.72 -3.55
N GLN A 28 -4.30 2.31 -2.70
CA GLN A 28 -4.65 2.66 -1.34
C GLN A 28 -5.44 4.00 -1.27
N VAL A 29 -6.64 4.02 -1.87
CA VAL A 29 -7.33 5.26 -2.31
C VAL A 29 -7.73 6.19 -1.16
N SER A 30 -8.20 5.66 -0.02
CA SER A 30 -8.60 6.47 1.15
C SER A 30 -7.53 6.58 2.23
N GLY A 31 -6.31 6.11 1.94
CA GLY A 31 -5.25 6.08 2.94
C GLY A 31 -5.65 5.25 4.17
N THR A 32 -5.51 5.80 5.38
CA THR A 32 -5.91 5.10 6.61
C THR A 32 -7.31 5.47 7.09
N GLN A 33 -8.07 6.24 6.31
CA GLN A 33 -9.40 6.66 6.72
C GLN A 33 -10.40 5.53 6.51
N CYS A 34 -11.09 5.14 7.60
CA CYS A 34 -12.14 4.11 7.61
C CYS A 34 -13.27 4.58 8.54
N ASN A 35 -14.50 4.15 8.32
CA ASN A 35 -15.62 4.44 9.23
C ASN A 35 -15.64 3.53 10.48
N ILE A 36 -14.88 2.42 10.48
CA ILE A 36 -14.82 1.45 11.58
C ILE A 36 -13.39 1.41 12.16
N GLU A 37 -13.29 1.29 13.49
CA GLU A 37 -12.03 1.13 14.22
C GLU A 37 -11.85 -0.35 14.64
N CYS A 38 -11.52 -1.20 13.65
CA CYS A 38 -11.40 -2.65 13.87
C CYS A 38 -10.19 -2.99 14.75
N ARG A 39 -10.38 -3.81 15.79
CA ARG A 39 -9.29 -4.30 16.67
C ARG A 39 -8.23 -5.13 15.95
N HIS A 40 -8.55 -5.67 14.78
CA HIS A 40 -7.68 -6.50 13.94
C HIS A 40 -7.26 -5.80 12.64
N CYS A 41 -7.34 -4.47 12.59
CA CYS A 41 -6.93 -3.71 11.41
C CYS A 41 -5.39 -3.70 11.29
N PHE A 42 -4.85 -4.42 10.30
CA PHE A 42 -3.39 -4.55 10.15
C PHE A 42 -2.69 -3.23 9.80
N ASN A 43 -3.38 -2.29 9.14
CA ASN A 43 -2.85 -0.98 8.77
C ASN A 43 -3.27 0.14 9.75
N ASN A 44 -3.91 -0.21 10.87
CA ASN A 44 -4.37 0.72 11.91
C ASN A 44 -5.25 1.86 11.36
N SER A 45 -6.11 1.54 10.39
CA SER A 45 -7.11 2.47 9.86
C SER A 45 -8.24 2.72 10.85
N GLY A 46 -8.89 3.86 10.70
CA GLY A 46 -10.03 4.23 11.53
C GLY A 46 -10.54 5.64 11.26
N PRO A 47 -11.61 6.06 11.96
CA PRO A 47 -12.29 7.33 11.68
C PRO A 47 -11.43 8.55 11.98
N ARG A 48 -10.40 8.38 12.82
CA ARG A 48 -9.47 9.43 13.25
C ARG A 48 -8.05 9.23 12.71
N ALA A 49 -7.82 8.20 11.90
CA ALA A 49 -6.49 7.90 11.39
C ALA A 49 -6.13 8.85 10.23
N THR A 50 -4.96 9.48 10.33
CA THR A 50 -4.46 10.49 9.38
C THR A 50 -3.07 10.18 8.86
N THR A 51 -2.57 8.96 9.11
CA THR A 51 -1.20 8.56 8.72
C THR A 51 -1.02 8.60 7.21
N PHE A 52 -2.02 8.13 6.46
CA PHE A 52 -2.08 8.24 5.01
C PHE A 52 -3.40 8.89 4.62
N GLY A 53 -3.33 9.94 3.79
CA GLY A 53 -4.50 10.64 3.28
C GLY A 53 -5.05 10.00 2.01
N HIS A 54 -6.12 10.62 1.48
CA HIS A 54 -6.74 10.18 0.24
C HIS A 54 -5.83 10.45 -0.96
N MET A 55 -5.87 9.55 -1.94
CA MET A 55 -5.28 9.80 -3.25
C MET A 55 -6.16 10.77 -4.05
N THR A 56 -5.52 11.62 -4.84
CA THR A 56 -6.24 12.44 -5.82
C THR A 56 -6.68 11.56 -7.00
N LEU A 57 -7.77 11.95 -7.66
CA LEU A 57 -8.23 11.28 -8.88
C LEU A 57 -7.14 11.25 -9.97
N GLU A 58 -6.38 12.34 -10.09
CA GLU A 58 -5.25 12.42 -11.03
C GLU A 58 -4.18 11.36 -10.73
N ALA A 59 -3.78 11.21 -9.46
CA ALA A 59 -2.80 10.20 -9.06
C ALA A 59 -3.29 8.78 -9.33
N VAL A 60 -4.58 8.51 -9.05
CA VAL A 60 -5.22 7.23 -9.36
C VAL A 60 -5.18 6.95 -10.86
N ASN A 61 -5.61 7.91 -11.69
CA ASN A 61 -5.60 7.76 -13.15
C ASN A 61 -4.18 7.55 -13.69
N GLY A 62 -3.20 8.28 -13.18
CA GLY A 62 -1.79 8.12 -13.55
C GLY A 62 -1.25 6.72 -13.22
N ALA A 63 -1.59 6.18 -12.04
CA ALA A 63 -1.22 4.84 -11.63
C ALA A 63 -1.87 3.77 -12.52
N ILE A 64 -3.15 3.91 -12.85
CA ILE A 64 -3.88 2.98 -13.73
C ILE A 64 -3.28 3.00 -15.15
N ALA A 65 -2.99 4.17 -15.72
CA ALA A 65 -2.35 4.28 -17.03
C ALA A 65 -0.96 3.63 -17.04
N ALA A 66 -0.16 3.88 -16.00
CA ALA A 66 1.15 3.28 -15.83
C ALA A 66 1.09 1.74 -15.69
N ALA A 67 0.10 1.23 -14.98
CA ALA A 67 -0.14 -0.21 -14.81
C ALA A 67 -0.59 -0.86 -16.11
N SER A 68 -1.52 -0.24 -16.84
CA SER A 68 -1.97 -0.70 -18.15
C SER A 68 -0.82 -0.84 -19.14
N ALA A 69 0.10 0.14 -19.18
CA ALA A 69 1.27 0.09 -20.06
C ALA A 69 2.26 -1.05 -19.71
N ARG A 70 2.14 -1.64 -18.51
CA ARG A 70 2.99 -2.72 -18.01
C ARG A 70 2.30 -4.09 -18.02
N GLY A 71 1.08 -4.19 -18.56
CA GLY A 71 0.36 -5.45 -18.67
C GLY A 71 -0.36 -5.91 -17.41
N VAL A 72 -0.55 -5.03 -16.41
CA VAL A 72 -1.36 -5.33 -15.22
C VAL A 72 -2.76 -5.79 -15.63
N ARG A 73 -3.25 -6.83 -14.96
CA ARG A 73 -4.54 -7.47 -15.27
C ARG A 73 -5.62 -7.13 -14.26
N ASP A 74 -5.25 -7.05 -12.98
CA ASP A 74 -6.19 -6.83 -11.89
C ASP A 74 -5.85 -5.54 -11.11
N ILE A 75 -6.89 -4.79 -10.76
CA ILE A 75 -6.77 -3.55 -9.97
C ILE A 75 -7.68 -3.67 -8.74
N TYR A 76 -7.08 -3.52 -7.56
CA TYR A 76 -7.76 -3.58 -6.27
C TYR A 76 -7.74 -2.19 -5.64
N PHE A 77 -8.92 -1.59 -5.47
CA PHE A 77 -9.06 -0.38 -4.66
C PHE A 77 -9.17 -0.78 -3.19
N THR A 78 -8.29 -0.23 -2.38
CA THR A 78 -8.19 -0.49 -0.94
C THR A 78 -8.20 0.83 -0.18
N GLY A 79 -8.29 0.76 1.14
CA GLY A 79 -8.36 1.94 1.97
C GLY A 79 -7.95 1.68 3.42
N GLY A 80 -8.48 2.56 4.27
CA GLY A 80 -9.16 2.05 5.44
C GLY A 80 -10.49 1.45 5.00
N GLU A 81 -11.35 2.30 4.45
CA GLU A 81 -12.54 1.92 3.68
C GLU A 81 -12.46 2.56 2.29
N PRO A 82 -12.48 1.81 1.18
CA PRO A 82 -12.43 2.37 -0.17
C PRO A 82 -13.68 3.16 -0.57
#